data_AF-A0AAD7SKK8-F1
#
_entry.id   AF-A0AAD7SKK8-F1
#
_cell.length_a   1.000
_cell.length_b   1.000
_cell.length_c   1.000
_cell.angle_alpha   90.00
_cell.angle_beta   90.00
_cell.angle_gamma   90.00
#
_symmetry.space_group_name_H-M   'P 1'
#
loop_
_entity.id
_entity.type
_entity.pdbx_description
1 polymer ?
#
loop_
_entity_poly.entity_id
_entity_poly.type
_entity_poly.pdbx_seq_one_letter_code
_entity_poly.pdbx_strand_id
1 'polypeptide(L)'
;MHLFLLFVAGDVITQQFGDFLDVEARDEAFLAYEPKTRLDVFLQGVINRYPELWVFCRKLLLLSHGQATVEWGFSVNKEVETCNMQEDTVIAQRLICDYVTVCGGVLKVPLSKEMLASAASARSRYRMHLEQEKRKKMSDVQGQKRKAAEEEMEELKKSKATLIAVTNSLSQDADQPAEKAEGKAGTLSQAHSLLNVAARATAAGFASGLPQVH
;
A
#
# COMPACT_ATOMS: atom_id res chain seq x y z
N MET A 1 38.15 -18.87 5.71
CA MET A 1 39.19 -17.88 5.32
C MET A 1 38.83 -16.43 5.67
N HIS A 2 37.56 -15.99 5.55
CA HIS A 2 37.17 -14.64 5.99
C HIS A 2 37.29 -14.38 7.50
N LEU A 3 37.07 -15.39 8.35
CA LEU A 3 37.19 -15.25 9.81
C LEU A 3 38.66 -15.11 10.27
N PHE A 4 39.60 -15.69 9.54
CA PHE A 4 41.04 -15.65 9.85
C PHE A 4 41.67 -14.29 9.47
N LEU A 5 41.20 -13.68 8.38
CA LEU A 5 41.60 -12.32 7.97
C LEU A 5 41.08 -11.24 8.94
N LEU A 6 39.90 -11.45 9.56
CA LEU A 6 39.38 -10.53 10.57
C LEU A 6 40.23 -10.53 11.86
N PHE A 7 40.75 -11.69 12.25
CA PHE A 7 41.56 -11.85 13.46
C PHE A 7 42.95 -11.20 13.31
N VAL A 8 43.63 -11.46 12.18
CA VAL A 8 44.94 -10.86 11.87
C VAL A 8 44.87 -9.33 11.72
N ALA A 9 43.80 -8.81 11.12
CA ALA A 9 43.59 -7.36 11.03
C ALA A 9 43.33 -6.71 12.40
N GLY A 10 42.65 -7.43 13.31
CA GLY A 10 42.38 -6.94 14.67
C GLY A 10 43.65 -6.80 15.52
N ASP A 11 44.58 -7.76 15.41
CA ASP A 11 45.86 -7.70 16.12
C ASP A 11 46.71 -6.51 15.66
N VAL A 12 46.77 -6.25 14.35
CA VAL A 12 47.48 -5.11 13.77
C VAL A 12 46.86 -3.78 14.22
N ILE A 13 45.52 -3.67 14.23
CA ILE A 13 44.83 -2.46 14.71
C ILE A 13 45.12 -2.23 16.20
N THR A 14 45.10 -3.29 17.00
CA THR A 14 45.37 -3.20 18.45
C THR A 14 46.81 -2.79 18.73
N GLN A 15 47.77 -3.31 17.97
CA GLN A 15 49.17 -2.92 18.05
C GLN A 15 49.37 -1.45 17.64
N GLN A 16 48.84 -1.03 16.48
CA GLN A 16 48.92 0.35 16.02
C GLN A 16 48.25 1.32 17.00
N PHE A 17 47.16 0.91 17.64
CA PHE A 17 46.49 1.71 18.65
C PHE A 17 47.33 1.84 19.92
N GLY A 18 48.00 0.77 20.35
CA GLY A 18 48.96 0.82 21.46
C GLY A 18 50.11 1.79 21.16
N ASP A 19 50.73 1.68 19.99
CA ASP A 19 51.81 2.57 19.55
C ASP A 19 51.35 4.03 19.49
N PHE A 20 50.13 4.27 19.00
CA PHE A 20 49.52 5.60 18.98
C PHE A 20 49.33 6.18 20.40
N LEU A 21 48.86 5.37 21.36
CA LEU A 21 48.65 5.81 22.73
C LEU A 21 49.95 6.15 23.47
N ASP A 22 51.02 5.42 23.17
CA ASP A 22 52.31 5.63 23.82
C ASP A 22 53.09 6.81 23.24
N VAL A 23 52.92 7.11 21.96
CA VAL A 23 53.70 8.15 21.25
C VAL A 23 52.90 9.43 21.03
N GLU A 24 51.76 9.35 20.35
CA GLU A 24 51.07 10.52 19.80
C GLU A 24 49.97 11.05 20.72
N ALA A 25 49.28 10.17 21.47
CA ALA A 25 48.21 10.58 22.37
C ALA A 25 48.69 11.37 23.61
N ARG A 26 50.01 11.39 23.84
CA ARG A 26 50.66 12.15 24.92
C ARG A 26 51.13 13.54 24.47
N ASP A 27 50.96 13.86 23.18
CA ASP A 27 51.30 15.18 22.66
C ASP A 27 50.41 16.25 23.32
N GLU A 28 51.00 17.40 23.62
CA GLU A 28 50.31 18.55 24.20
C GLU A 28 49.14 19.01 23.31
N ALA A 29 49.20 18.71 22.01
CA ALA A 29 48.12 18.95 21.05
C ALA A 29 46.78 18.27 21.44
N PHE A 30 46.82 17.09 22.08
CA PHE A 30 45.60 16.41 22.57
C PHE A 30 45.07 17.05 23.86
N LEU A 31 45.95 17.51 24.75
CA LEU A 31 45.58 18.17 26.00
C LEU A 31 45.07 19.60 25.76
N ALA A 32 45.61 20.28 24.75
CA ALA A 32 45.23 21.62 24.32
C ALA A 32 44.12 21.63 23.26
N TYR A 33 43.54 20.47 22.94
CA TYR A 33 42.47 20.40 21.94
C TYR A 33 41.25 21.20 22.40
N GLU A 34 40.91 22.22 21.62
CA GLU A 34 39.65 22.95 21.75
C GLU A 34 38.70 22.55 20.60
N PRO A 35 37.39 22.40 20.87
CA PRO A 35 36.38 22.02 19.87
C PRO A 35 36.06 23.13 18.86
N LYS A 36 37.03 24.00 18.55
CA LYS A 36 36.97 24.99 17.46
C LYS A 36 37.22 24.35 16.10
N THR A 37 38.01 23.28 16.06
CA THR A 37 38.20 22.44 14.88
C THR A 37 37.37 21.16 15.02
N ARG A 38 36.95 20.58 13.89
CA ARG A 38 36.21 19.32 13.94
C ARG A 38 37.13 18.19 14.41
N LEU A 39 36.61 17.35 15.30
CA LEU A 39 37.36 16.23 15.89
C LEU A 39 37.88 15.26 14.82
N ASP A 40 37.11 14.97 13.79
CA ASP A 40 37.52 14.05 12.72
C ASP A 40 38.68 14.59 11.88
N VAL A 41 38.72 15.89 11.63
CA VAL A 41 39.82 16.57 10.93
C VAL A 41 41.08 16.57 11.78
N PHE A 42 40.94 16.84 13.08
CA PHE A 42 42.05 16.77 14.04
C PHE A 42 42.61 15.35 14.13
N LEU A 43 41.75 14.35 14.34
CA LEU A 43 42.14 12.94 14.44
C LEU A 43 42.73 12.42 13.12
N GLN A 44 42.25 12.88 11.96
CA GLN A 44 42.85 12.53 10.68
C GLN A 44 44.32 13.00 10.60
N GLY A 45 44.64 14.18 11.11
CA GLY A 45 46.01 14.70 11.09
C GLY A 45 47.01 13.81 11.82
N VAL A 46 46.56 13.17 12.91
CA VAL A 46 47.43 12.37 13.78
C VAL A 46 47.37 10.87 13.45
N ILE A 47 46.17 10.31 13.31
CA ILE A 47 45.95 8.86 13.16
C ILE A 47 46.28 8.38 11.73
N ASN A 48 46.34 9.26 10.73
CA ASN A 48 46.65 8.86 9.34
C ASN A 48 48.04 8.21 9.16
N ARG A 49 48.92 8.31 10.16
CA ARG A 49 50.21 7.58 10.21
C ARG A 49 50.03 6.07 10.39
N TYR A 50 48.86 5.63 10.83
CA TYR A 50 48.49 4.24 11.10
C TYR A 50 47.33 3.83 10.17
N PRO A 51 47.60 3.24 9.00
CA PRO A 51 46.60 3.10 7.94
C PRO A 51 45.44 2.17 8.30
N GLU A 52 45.71 1.02 8.91
CA GLU A 52 44.72 0.04 9.34
C GLU A 52 43.85 0.60 10.48
N LEU A 53 44.48 1.23 11.47
CA LEU A 53 43.79 1.95 12.53
C LEU A 53 42.92 3.09 11.97
N TRP A 54 43.42 3.86 11.00
CA TRP A 54 42.65 4.94 10.37
C TRP A 54 41.47 4.43 9.55
N VAL A 55 41.60 3.32 8.82
CA VAL A 55 40.45 2.64 8.17
C VAL A 55 39.40 2.26 9.21
N PHE A 56 39.83 1.71 10.35
CA PHE A 56 38.93 1.33 11.43
C PHE A 56 38.25 2.55 12.08
N CYS A 57 39.01 3.58 12.46
CA CYS A 57 38.50 4.83 13.02
C CYS A 57 37.53 5.53 12.06
N ARG A 58 37.81 5.54 10.75
CA ARG A 58 36.86 6.06 9.75
C ARG A 58 35.53 5.33 9.79
N LYS A 59 35.55 4.00 9.83
CA LYS A 59 34.31 3.21 9.96
C LYS A 59 33.61 3.54 11.28
N LEU A 60 34.32 3.65 12.39
CA LEU A 60 33.75 4.00 13.70
C LEU A 60 33.12 5.41 13.75
N LEU A 61 33.82 6.40 13.18
CA LEU A 61 33.35 7.79 13.06
C LEU A 61 32.17 7.92 12.08
N LEU A 62 32.06 7.01 11.11
CA LEU A 62 30.90 6.91 10.21
C LEU A 62 29.71 6.19 10.88
N LEU A 63 29.96 5.20 11.73
CA LEU A 63 28.92 4.43 12.45
C LEU A 63 28.20 5.27 13.51
N SER A 64 28.84 6.32 14.03
CA SER A 64 28.26 7.22 15.04
C SER A 64 27.25 8.24 14.47
N HIS A 65 26.97 8.20 13.16
CA HIS A 65 25.92 9.01 12.51
C HIS A 65 24.54 8.33 12.51
N GLY A 66 24.17 7.64 13.59
CA GLY A 66 22.77 7.34 13.86
C GLY A 66 22.04 8.64 14.20
N GLN A 67 21.23 9.15 13.28
CA GLN A 67 20.42 10.39 13.38
C GLN A 67 21.12 11.73 13.23
N ALA A 68 22.42 11.91 13.48
CA ALA A 68 23.03 13.25 13.39
C ALA A 68 22.89 13.92 11.99
N THR A 69 22.97 13.19 10.87
CA THR A 69 22.73 13.79 9.53
C THR A 69 21.27 14.17 9.31
N VAL A 70 20.35 13.40 9.91
CA VAL A 70 18.90 13.63 9.82
C VAL A 70 18.51 14.80 10.73
N GLU A 71 19.09 14.90 11.92
CA GLU A 71 18.94 15.99 12.88
C GLU A 71 19.62 17.29 12.42
N TRP A 72 20.75 17.21 11.69
CA TRP A 72 21.29 18.36 10.95
C TRP A 72 20.34 18.78 9.83
N GLY A 73 19.70 17.85 9.13
CA GLY A 73 18.62 18.13 8.18
C GLY A 73 17.45 18.87 8.82
N PHE A 74 17.02 18.46 10.01
CA PHE A 74 15.95 19.13 10.78
C PHE A 74 16.39 20.49 11.35
N SER A 75 17.60 20.59 11.90
CA SER A 75 18.13 21.83 12.49
C SER A 75 18.40 22.91 11.42
N VAL A 76 18.95 22.52 10.25
CA VAL A 76 19.10 23.43 9.11
C VAL A 76 17.74 23.77 8.49
N ASN A 77 16.79 22.84 8.52
CA ASN A 77 15.43 23.13 8.06
C ASN A 77 14.65 24.00 9.03
N LYS A 78 15.07 24.22 10.28
CA LYS A 78 14.33 25.06 11.24
C LYS A 78 14.18 26.52 10.79
N GLU A 79 15.09 27.00 9.95
CA GLU A 79 15.02 28.35 9.34
C GLU A 79 14.07 28.40 8.12
N VAL A 80 13.76 27.23 7.55
CA VAL A 80 12.92 27.04 6.36
C VAL A 80 11.54 26.47 6.73
N GLU A 81 11.41 25.84 7.89
CA GLU A 81 10.23 25.15 8.39
C GLU A 81 9.21 26.16 8.90
N THR A 82 8.25 26.48 8.04
CA THR A 82 7.03 27.18 8.43
C THR A 82 5.91 26.16 8.64
N CYS A 83 5.00 26.38 9.59
CA CYS A 83 3.84 25.51 9.76
C CYS A 83 3.05 25.38 8.44
N ASN A 84 2.55 24.17 8.13
CA ASN A 84 1.64 23.89 7.00
C ASN A 84 2.25 24.02 5.59
N MET A 85 3.51 23.64 5.41
CA MET A 85 4.11 23.50 4.08
C MET A 85 3.88 22.11 3.48
N GLN A 86 3.65 22.07 2.17
CA GLN A 86 3.64 20.81 1.41
C GLN A 86 5.07 20.32 1.17
N GLU A 87 5.24 19.00 1.06
CA GLU A 87 6.54 18.34 0.82
C GLU A 87 7.30 18.98 -0.37
N ASP A 88 6.62 19.16 -1.50
CA ASP A 88 7.20 19.81 -2.69
C ASP A 88 7.74 21.22 -2.41
N THR A 89 7.10 21.95 -1.51
CA THR A 89 7.53 23.31 -1.13
C THR A 89 8.80 23.25 -0.26
N VAL A 90 8.87 22.28 0.66
CA VAL A 90 10.07 22.05 1.49
C VAL A 90 11.26 21.70 0.61
N ILE A 91 11.09 20.76 -0.33
CA ILE A 91 12.13 20.32 -1.27
C ILE A 91 12.60 21.52 -2.11
N ALA A 92 11.67 22.29 -2.67
CA ALA A 92 12.01 23.44 -3.50
C ALA A 92 12.79 24.51 -2.71
N GLN A 93 12.39 24.83 -1.49
CA GLN A 93 13.11 25.79 -0.65
C GLN A 93 14.51 25.29 -0.28
N ARG A 94 14.64 24.00 0.03
CA ARG A 94 15.94 23.39 0.34
C ARG A 94 16.92 23.52 -0.83
N LEU A 95 16.47 23.21 -2.04
CA LEU A 95 17.28 23.36 -3.26
C LEU A 95 17.76 24.80 -3.46
N ILE A 96 16.90 25.80 -3.18
CA ILE A 96 17.26 27.21 -3.27
C ILE A 96 18.33 27.56 -2.23
N CYS A 97 18.15 27.17 -0.97
CA CYS A 97 19.12 27.42 0.11
C CYS A 97 20.48 26.78 -0.18
N ASP A 98 20.49 25.54 -0.65
CA ASP A 98 21.72 24.84 -1.01
C ASP A 98 22.44 25.55 -2.17
N TYR A 99 21.69 25.99 -3.20
CA TYR A 99 22.27 26.74 -4.32
C TYR A 99 22.84 28.10 -3.89
N VAL A 100 22.12 28.85 -3.05
CA VAL A 100 22.59 30.13 -2.50
C VAL A 100 23.88 29.94 -1.69
N THR A 101 23.96 28.85 -0.93
CA THR A 101 25.14 28.50 -0.12
C THR A 101 26.35 28.22 -1.01
N VAL A 102 26.17 27.44 -2.09
CA VAL A 102 27.22 27.19 -3.09
C VAL A 102 27.69 28.48 -3.75
N CYS A 103 26.79 29.43 -4.01
CA CYS A 103 27.16 30.73 -4.58
C CYS A 103 27.89 31.65 -3.58
N GLY A 104 27.96 31.27 -2.29
CA GLY A 104 28.61 32.07 -1.25
C GLY A 104 27.80 33.27 -0.79
N GLY A 105 26.46 33.20 -0.89
CA GLY A 105 25.50 34.19 -0.40
C GLY A 105 24.54 34.72 -1.46
N VAL A 106 23.42 35.29 -1.01
CA VAL A 106 22.30 35.75 -1.87
C VAL A 106 22.73 36.79 -2.92
N LEU A 107 23.67 37.67 -2.56
CA LEU A 107 24.15 38.73 -3.45
C LEU A 107 25.08 38.23 -4.56
N LYS A 108 25.59 36.99 -4.45
CA LYS A 108 26.53 36.40 -5.41
C LYS A 108 25.86 35.44 -6.38
N VAL A 109 24.55 35.24 -6.26
CA VAL A 109 23.79 34.37 -7.15
C VAL A 109 23.68 35.01 -8.54
N PRO A 110 24.18 34.36 -9.61
CA PRO A 110 24.11 34.92 -10.95
C PRO A 110 22.66 34.92 -11.47
N LEU A 111 22.19 36.06 -11.97
CA LEU A 111 20.86 36.18 -12.57
C LEU A 111 20.89 35.73 -14.04
N SER A 112 20.41 34.51 -14.30
CA SER A 112 20.28 34.00 -15.66
C SER A 112 18.99 34.47 -16.34
N LYS A 113 19.00 34.55 -17.68
CA LYS A 113 17.79 34.90 -18.47
C LYS A 113 16.65 33.91 -18.26
N GLU A 114 16.98 32.63 -18.06
CA GLU A 114 16.01 31.58 -17.79
C GLU A 114 15.33 31.76 -16.43
N MET A 115 16.08 32.14 -15.40
CA MET A 115 15.52 32.46 -14.08
C MET A 115 14.54 33.63 -14.17
N LEU A 116 14.89 34.68 -14.92
CA LEU A 116 14.01 35.84 -15.13
C LEU A 116 12.73 35.46 -15.89
N ALA A 117 12.84 34.65 -16.97
CA ALA A 117 11.69 34.16 -17.71
C ALA A 117 10.79 33.24 -16.86
N SER A 118 11.41 32.39 -16.05
CA SER A 118 10.75 31.51 -15.08
C SER A 118 9.98 32.34 -14.05
N ALA A 119 10.60 33.37 -13.46
CA ALA A 119 9.97 34.28 -12.51
C ALA A 119 8.79 35.04 -13.15
N ALA A 120 8.97 35.58 -14.36
CA ALA A 120 7.90 36.27 -15.10
C ALA A 120 6.68 35.36 -15.34
N SER A 121 6.92 34.07 -15.61
CA SER A 121 5.88 33.08 -15.87
C SER A 121 5.32 32.41 -14.61
N ALA A 122 5.88 32.67 -13.43
CA ALA A 122 5.55 31.96 -12.19
C ALA A 122 4.07 32.12 -11.81
N ARG A 123 3.53 33.34 -11.91
CA ARG A 123 2.13 33.62 -11.62
C ARG A 123 1.17 32.84 -12.54
N SER A 124 1.51 32.76 -13.82
CA SER A 124 0.69 32.01 -14.80
C SER A 124 0.72 30.51 -14.48
N ARG A 125 1.91 29.95 -14.24
CA ARG A 125 2.08 28.55 -13.84
C ARG A 125 1.32 28.20 -12.57
N TYR A 126 1.35 29.08 -11.57
CA TYR A 126 0.59 28.89 -10.34
C TYR A 126 -0.92 28.85 -10.60
N ARG A 127 -1.46 29.77 -11.42
CA ARG A 127 -2.88 29.75 -11.77
C ARG A 127 -3.28 28.49 -12.52
N MET A 128 -2.45 28.02 -13.46
CA MET A 128 -2.70 26.77 -14.17
C MET A 128 -2.69 25.57 -13.22
N HIS A 129 -1.74 25.52 -12.28
CA HIS A 129 -1.68 24.48 -11.26
C HIS A 129 -2.95 24.45 -10.41
N LEU A 130 -3.42 25.61 -9.92
CA LEU A 130 -4.67 25.68 -9.15
C LEU A 130 -5.89 25.19 -9.94
N GLU A 131 -5.96 25.50 -11.23
CA GLU A 131 -7.05 25.03 -12.09
C GLU A 131 -6.99 23.52 -12.34
N GLN A 132 -5.79 22.98 -12.54
CA GLN A 132 -5.58 21.54 -12.66
C GLN A 132 -5.98 20.80 -11.37
N GLU A 133 -5.60 21.31 -10.21
CA GLU A 133 -5.97 20.73 -8.91
C GLU A 133 -7.49 20.73 -8.70
N LYS A 134 -8.19 21.81 -9.09
CA LYS A 134 -9.66 21.82 -9.08
C LYS A 134 -10.24 20.76 -10.01
N ARG A 135 -9.73 20.66 -11.24
CA ARG A 135 -10.19 19.70 -12.23
C ARG A 135 -9.97 18.25 -11.79
N LYS A 136 -8.82 17.93 -11.20
CA LYS A 136 -8.54 16.60 -10.61
C LYS A 136 -9.56 16.27 -9.53
N LYS A 137 -9.75 17.15 -8.55
CA LYS A 137 -10.74 16.94 -7.47
C LYS A 137 -12.15 16.70 -8.00
N MET A 138 -12.59 17.46 -9.00
CA MET A 138 -13.90 17.23 -9.62
C MET A 138 -13.98 15.87 -10.33
N SER A 139 -12.93 15.50 -11.06
CA SER A 139 -12.83 14.22 -11.75
C SER A 139 -12.85 13.05 -10.78
N ASP A 140 -12.12 13.16 -9.66
CA ASP A 140 -12.04 12.13 -8.63
C ASP A 140 -13.38 11.94 -7.93
N VAL A 141 -14.08 13.02 -7.58
CA VAL A 141 -15.43 12.96 -7.02
C VAL A 141 -16.41 12.31 -8.00
N GLN A 142 -16.32 12.67 -9.29
CA GLN A 142 -17.17 12.07 -10.32
C GLN A 142 -16.85 10.57 -10.51
N GLY A 143 -15.57 10.19 -10.46
CA GLY A 143 -15.12 8.81 -10.53
C GLY A 143 -15.62 7.99 -9.34
N GLN A 144 -15.54 8.53 -8.13
CA GLN A 144 -16.07 7.90 -6.91
C GLN A 144 -17.58 7.70 -7.00
N LYS A 145 -18.34 8.70 -7.46
CA LYS A 145 -19.79 8.58 -7.65
C LYS A 145 -20.15 7.50 -8.67
N ARG A 146 -19.40 7.40 -9.77
CA ARG A 146 -19.60 6.35 -10.78
C ARG A 146 -19.32 4.97 -10.22
N LYS A 147 -18.20 4.81 -9.52
CA LYS A 147 -17.82 3.54 -8.89
C LYS A 147 -18.86 3.09 -7.86
N ALA A 148 -19.33 4.00 -7.01
CA ALA A 148 -20.38 3.70 -6.04
C ALA A 148 -21.69 3.26 -6.71
N ALA A 149 -22.12 3.96 -7.77
CA ALA A 149 -23.31 3.58 -8.52
C ALA A 149 -23.18 2.23 -9.24
N GLU A 150 -21.99 1.89 -9.74
CA GLU A 150 -21.70 0.57 -10.32
C GLU A 150 -21.76 -0.54 -9.27
N GLU A 151 -21.20 -0.31 -8.08
CA GLU A 151 -21.26 -1.25 -6.95
C GLU A 151 -22.70 -1.49 -6.50
N GLU A 152 -23.50 -0.43 -6.34
CA GLU A 152 -24.94 -0.55 -6.02
C GLU A 152 -25.71 -1.33 -7.09
N MET A 153 -25.44 -1.06 -8.38
CA MET A 153 -26.11 -1.77 -9.47
C MET A 153 -25.79 -3.27 -9.45
N GLU A 154 -24.55 -3.63 -9.13
CA GLU A 154 -24.12 -5.03 -9.06
C GLU A 154 -24.73 -5.75 -7.86
N GLU A 155 -24.85 -5.07 -6.72
CA GLU A 155 -25.55 -5.59 -5.54
C GLU A 155 -27.04 -5.82 -5.81
N LEU A 156 -27.70 -4.85 -6.44
CA LEU A 156 -29.10 -4.96 -6.88
C LEU A 156 -29.33 -6.13 -7.83
N LYS A 157 -28.41 -6.36 -8.79
CA LYS A 157 -28.49 -7.51 -9.71
C LYS A 157 -28.37 -8.84 -8.97
N LYS A 158 -27.44 -8.95 -8.02
CA LYS A 158 -27.29 -10.17 -7.19
C LYS A 158 -28.55 -10.42 -6.36
N SER A 159 -29.05 -9.39 -5.68
CA SER A 159 -30.29 -9.46 -4.91
C SER A 159 -31.48 -9.91 -5.78
N LYS A 160 -31.65 -9.30 -6.96
CA LYS A 160 -32.67 -9.70 -7.94
C LYS A 160 -32.53 -11.17 -8.36
N ALA A 161 -31.32 -11.63 -8.65
CA ALA A 161 -31.08 -13.02 -9.04
C ALA A 161 -31.46 -14.00 -7.92
N THR A 162 -31.11 -13.68 -6.67
CA THR A 162 -31.51 -14.47 -5.50
C THR A 162 -33.03 -14.50 -5.33
N LEU A 163 -33.71 -13.35 -5.45
CA LEU A 163 -35.16 -13.26 -5.33
C LEU A 163 -35.88 -14.07 -6.43
N ILE A 164 -35.38 -14.04 -7.66
CA ILE A 164 -35.91 -14.85 -8.77
C ILE A 164 -35.75 -16.34 -8.45
N ALA A 165 -34.58 -16.77 -7.97
CA ALA A 165 -34.34 -18.16 -7.60
C ALA A 165 -35.30 -18.63 -6.50
N VAL A 166 -35.51 -17.79 -5.47
CA VAL A 166 -36.43 -18.07 -4.35
C VAL A 166 -37.89 -18.11 -4.82
N THR A 167 -38.29 -17.21 -5.72
CA THR A 167 -39.66 -17.20 -6.26
C THR A 167 -39.91 -18.46 -7.08
N ASN A 168 -38.95 -18.85 -7.93
CA ASN A 168 -39.07 -20.08 -8.72
C ASN A 168 -39.14 -21.33 -7.85
N SER A 169 -38.33 -21.43 -6.78
CA SER A 169 -38.41 -22.57 -5.87
C SER A 169 -39.75 -22.60 -5.13
N LEU A 170 -40.23 -21.46 -4.64
CA LEU A 170 -41.54 -21.38 -3.99
C LEU A 170 -42.70 -21.72 -4.92
N SER A 171 -42.63 -21.33 -6.20
CA SER A 171 -43.61 -21.74 -7.21
C SER A 171 -43.60 -23.26 -7.40
N GLN A 172 -42.42 -23.88 -7.56
CA GLN A 172 -42.31 -25.34 -7.67
C GLN A 172 -42.82 -26.06 -6.42
N ASP A 173 -42.50 -25.54 -5.24
CA ASP A 173 -42.97 -26.08 -3.96
C ASP A 173 -44.49 -25.96 -3.81
N ALA A 174 -45.10 -24.89 -4.35
CA ALA A 174 -46.55 -24.69 -4.37
C ALA A 174 -47.26 -25.58 -5.40
N ASP A 175 -46.62 -25.88 -6.53
CA ASP A 175 -47.19 -26.72 -7.60
C ASP A 175 -47.10 -28.23 -7.25
N GLN A 176 -46.08 -28.65 -6.51
CA GLN A 176 -45.92 -30.04 -6.03
C GLN A 176 -47.16 -30.66 -5.36
N PRO A 177 -47.83 -30.00 -4.39
CA PRO A 177 -49.03 -30.55 -3.75
C PRO A 177 -50.23 -30.64 -4.72
N ALA A 178 -50.32 -29.76 -5.73
CA ALA A 178 -51.34 -29.83 -6.75
C ALA A 178 -51.13 -31.06 -7.66
N GLU A 179 -49.92 -31.28 -8.18
CA GLU A 179 -49.59 -32.47 -8.97
C GLU A 179 -49.79 -33.78 -8.18
N LYS A 180 -49.40 -33.80 -6.90
CA LYS A 180 -49.60 -34.95 -6.01
C LYS A 180 -51.09 -35.25 -5.76
N ALA A 181 -51.95 -34.23 -5.78
CA ALA A 181 -53.39 -34.40 -5.64
C ALA A 181 -54.02 -34.94 -6.94
N GLU A 182 -53.63 -34.42 -8.10
CA GLU A 182 -54.10 -34.89 -9.40
C GLU A 182 -53.69 -36.34 -9.68
N GLY A 183 -52.44 -36.71 -9.38
CA GLY A 183 -51.95 -38.08 -9.54
C GLY A 183 -52.71 -39.11 -8.70
N LYS A 184 -53.12 -38.75 -7.47
CA LYS A 184 -53.92 -39.60 -6.58
C LYS A 184 -55.42 -39.64 -6.96
N ALA A 185 -55.98 -38.52 -7.42
CA ALA A 185 -57.35 -38.48 -7.90
C ALA A 185 -57.54 -39.31 -9.18
N GLY A 186 -56.54 -39.30 -10.08
CA GLY A 186 -56.51 -40.13 -11.28
C GLY A 186 -56.56 -41.63 -10.95
N THR A 187 -55.83 -42.07 -9.93
CA THR A 187 -55.84 -43.49 -9.49
C THR A 187 -57.18 -43.90 -8.87
N LEU A 188 -57.81 -43.02 -8.09
CA LEU A 188 -59.15 -43.26 -7.54
C LEU A 188 -60.22 -43.34 -8.64
N SER A 189 -60.15 -42.46 -9.65
CA SER A 189 -61.05 -42.49 -10.81
C SER A 189 -60.86 -43.76 -11.65
N GLN A 190 -59.61 -44.17 -11.88
CA GLN A 190 -59.30 -45.41 -12.60
C GLN A 190 -59.78 -46.65 -11.82
N ALA A 191 -59.53 -46.70 -10.52
CA ALA A 191 -60.01 -47.79 -9.65
C ALA A 191 -61.54 -47.88 -9.66
N HIS A 192 -62.24 -46.74 -9.61
CA HIS A 192 -63.71 -46.70 -9.65
C HIS A 192 -64.26 -47.16 -11.02
N SER A 193 -63.57 -46.82 -12.12
CA SER A 193 -63.95 -47.29 -13.46
C SER A 193 -63.76 -48.81 -13.63
N LEU A 194 -62.68 -49.38 -13.09
CA LEU A 194 -62.42 -50.82 -13.11
C LEU A 194 -63.41 -51.59 -12.22
N LEU A 195 -63.79 -51.03 -11.06
CA LEU A 195 -64.85 -51.58 -10.21
C LEU A 195 -66.20 -51.62 -10.92
N ASN A 196 -66.57 -50.54 -11.64
CA ASN A 196 -67.80 -50.50 -12.42
C ASN A 196 -67.79 -51.47 -13.61
N VAL A 197 -66.64 -51.66 -14.26
CA VAL A 197 -66.49 -52.66 -15.33
C VAL A 197 -66.57 -54.08 -14.77
N ALA A 198 -65.92 -54.36 -13.64
CA ALA A 198 -66.00 -55.64 -12.94
C ALA A 198 -67.44 -55.96 -12.50
N ALA A 199 -68.15 -55.00 -11.90
CA ALA A 199 -69.54 -55.16 -11.49
C ALA A 199 -70.48 -55.47 -12.68
N ARG A 200 -70.25 -54.87 -13.85
CA ARG A 200 -70.99 -55.19 -15.08
C ARG A 200 -70.68 -56.59 -15.61
N ALA A 201 -69.44 -57.05 -15.51
CA ALA A 201 -69.05 -58.40 -15.90
C ALA A 201 -69.67 -59.47 -14.97
N THR A 202 -69.78 -59.21 -13.67
CA THR A 202 -70.44 -60.11 -12.71
C THR A 202 -71.96 -60.18 -12.96
N ALA A 203 -72.59 -59.06 -13.33
CA ALA A 203 -74.01 -59.02 -13.69
C ALA A 203 -74.30 -59.77 -15.02
N ALA A 204 -73.39 -59.70 -16.00
CA ALA A 204 -73.52 -60.42 -17.27
C ALA A 204 -73.35 -61.95 -17.10
N GLY A 205 -72.49 -62.39 -16.18
CA GLY A 205 -72.31 -63.82 -15.87
C GLY A 205 -73.50 -64.46 -15.14
N PHE A 206 -74.32 -63.67 -14.44
CA PHE A 206 -75.52 -64.17 -13.74
C PHE A 206 -76.75 -64.28 -14.67
N ALA A 207 -76.77 -63.53 -15.78
CA ALA A 207 -77.89 -63.52 -16.72
C ALA A 207 -77.89 -64.70 -17.73
N SER A 208 -76.78 -65.42 -17.87
CA SER A 208 -76.65 -66.57 -18.78
C SER A 208 -76.93 -67.94 -18.14
N GLY A 209 -77.45 -67.98 -16.91
CA GLY A 209 -77.61 -69.20 -16.10
C GLY A 209 -79.04 -69.54 -15.67
N LEU A 210 -80.09 -69.08 -16.36
CA LEU A 210 -81.47 -69.47 -16.05
C LEU A 210 -81.98 -70.56 -17.02
N PRO A 211 -82.36 -71.76 -16.54
CA PRO A 211 -82.83 -72.85 -17.38
C PRO A 211 -84.27 -72.57 -17.84
N GLN A 212 -84.49 -72.62 -19.16
CA GLN A 212 -85.85 -72.62 -19.74
C GLN A 212 -86.47 -74.00 -19.51
N VAL A 213 -87.56 -74.03 -18.73
CA VAL A 213 -88.41 -75.19 -18.48
C VAL A 213 -89.51 -75.18 -19.55
N HIS A 214 -89.50 -76.18 -20.44
CA HIS A 214 -90.70 -76.93 -20.84
C HIS A 214 -90.31 -78.18 -21.64
#